data_AF-A0A8S3AQC5-F1
#
_entry.id   AF-A0A8S3AQC5-F1
#
_cell.length_a   1.000
_cell.length_b   1.000
_cell.length_c   1.000
_cell.angle_alpha   90.00
_cell.angle_beta   90.00
_cell.angle_gamma   90.00
#
_symmetry.space_group_name_H-M   'P 1'
#
loop_
_entity.id
_entity.type
_entity.pdbx_description
1 polymer ?
#
loop_
_entity_poly.entity_id
_entity_poly.type
_entity_poly.pdbx_seq_one_letter_code
_entity_poly.pdbx_strand_id
1 'polypeptide(L)' 'GAFAWTRDQGMNAAPASLGPVVDHTVHTSQGYYMYVRISDGIIWDEAIFELQQLLQP' A
#
# COMPACT_ATOMS: atom_id res chain seq x y z
N GLY A 1 9.66 7.76 -7.86
CA GLY A 1 10.82 7.00 -7.34
C GLY A 1 10.59 5.52 -7.58
N ALA A 2 11.42 4.67 -6.98
CA ALA A 2 11.22 3.21 -7.03
C ALA A 2 10.06 2.74 -6.13
N PHE A 3 9.64 3.55 -5.16
CA PHE A 3 8.47 3.25 -4.35
C PHE A 3 7.17 3.38 -5.14
N ALA A 4 6.33 2.35 -5.00
CA ALA A 4 4.97 2.32 -5.54
C ALA A 4 3.98 1.98 -4.42
N TRP A 5 2.85 2.68 -4.41
CA TRP A 5 1.72 2.32 -3.57
C TRP A 5 1.11 1.01 -4.08
N THR A 6 1.06 0.02 -3.20
CA THR A 6 0.51 -1.31 -3.50
C THR A 6 -0.75 -1.55 -2.67
N ARG A 7 -1.79 -2.08 -3.31
CA ARG A 7 -3.04 -2.50 -2.66
C ARG A 7 -3.00 -3.99 -2.38
N ASP A 8 -3.29 -4.39 -1.15
CA ASP A 8 -3.33 -5.79 -0.76
C ASP A 8 -4.38 -6.04 0.34
N GLN A 9 -4.54 -7.30 0.73
CA GLN A 9 -5.55 -7.80 1.65
C GLN A 9 -4.95 -8.92 2.51
N GLY A 10 -5.24 -8.92 3.81
CA GLY A 10 -4.71 -9.92 4.74
C GLY A 10 -3.18 -9.92 4.82
N MET A 11 -2.61 -11.00 5.38
CA MET A 11 -1.17 -11.13 5.60
C MET A 11 -0.41 -11.59 4.34
N ASN A 12 -0.57 -10.85 3.23
CA ASN A 12 -0.03 -11.20 1.91
C ASN A 12 1.19 -10.36 1.50
N ALA A 13 1.41 -9.20 2.12
CA ALA A 13 2.52 -8.32 1.77
C ALA A 13 3.86 -9.02 2.02
N ALA A 14 4.61 -9.31 0.96
CA ALA A 14 5.87 -10.03 1.05
C ALA A 14 7.04 -9.16 1.61
N PRO A 15 7.88 -9.70 2.51
CA PRO A 15 7.71 -10.99 3.21
C PRO A 15 6.50 -10.95 4.13
N ALA A 16 5.68 -12.02 4.09
CA ALA A 16 4.32 -12.08 4.65
C ALA A 16 4.18 -11.60 6.10
N SER A 17 5.26 -11.54 6.88
CA SER A 17 5.27 -11.06 8.26
C SER A 17 5.33 -9.53 8.45
N LEU A 18 5.51 -8.73 7.39
CA LEU A 18 5.64 -7.27 7.51
C LEU A 18 4.32 -6.52 7.28
N GLY A 19 3.31 -7.19 6.73
CA GLY A 19 1.99 -6.61 6.46
C GLY A 19 1.01 -6.76 7.62
N PRO A 20 -0.03 -5.93 7.68
CA PRO A 20 -1.12 -6.10 8.63
C PRO A 20 -1.92 -7.37 8.33
N VAL A 21 -2.38 -8.06 9.38
CA VAL A 21 -3.24 -9.26 9.22
C VAL A 21 -4.67 -8.90 8.83
N VAL A 22 -5.13 -7.70 9.20
CA VAL A 22 -6.47 -7.16 8.92
C VAL A 22 -6.37 -5.66 8.64
N ASP A 23 -7.23 -5.13 7.78
CA ASP A 23 -7.35 -3.68 7.60
C ASP A 23 -8.21 -3.05 8.71
N HIS A 24 -8.08 -1.73 8.88
CA HIS A 24 -8.78 -0.96 9.92
C HIS A 24 -10.23 -0.57 9.57
N THR A 25 -10.70 -0.85 8.36
CA THR A 25 -12.06 -0.50 7.93
C THR A 25 -13.04 -1.57 8.36
N VAL A 26 -12.77 -2.83 7.98
CA VAL A 26 -13.67 -3.95 8.25
C VAL A 26 -13.15 -4.89 9.33
N HIS A 27 -11.93 -4.70 9.83
CA HIS A 27 -11.33 -5.49 10.92
C HIS A 27 -11.29 -7.00 10.65
N THR A 28 -11.21 -7.38 9.38
CA THR A 28 -11.10 -8.77 8.95
C THR A 28 -10.01 -8.88 7.88
N SER A 29 -9.59 -10.11 7.55
CA SER A 29 -8.67 -10.35 6.43
C SER A 29 -9.35 -10.16 5.06
N GLN A 30 -10.57 -9.62 5.02
CA GLN A 30 -11.38 -9.45 3.82
C GLN A 30 -11.38 -8.03 3.25
N GLY A 31 -10.97 -7.03 4.03
CA GLY A 31 -10.78 -5.69 3.52
C GLY A 31 -9.34 -5.42 3.14
N TYR A 32 -9.11 -4.19 2.68
CA TYR A 32 -7.92 -3.83 1.92
C TYR A 32 -7.18 -2.67 2.55
N TYR A 33 -5.87 -2.68 2.35
CA TYR A 33 -4.98 -1.61 2.76
C TYR A 33 -4.04 -1.22 1.62
N MET A 34 -3.47 -0.03 1.74
CA MET A 34 -2.42 0.47 0.85
C MET A 34 -1.11 0.51 1.64
N TYR A 35 0.01 0.14 1.02
CA TYR A 35 1.32 0.20 1.64
C TYR A 35 2.42 0.53 0.62
N VAL A 36 3.57 0.94 1.14
CA VAL A 36 4.83 1.11 0.41
C VAL A 36 5.88 0.20 1.05
N ARG A 37 6.66 -0.50 0.24
CA ARG A 37 7.77 -1.34 0.73
C ARG A 37 9.06 -0.56 0.73
N ILE A 38 9.61 -0.34 1.93
CA ILE A 38 10.89 0.36 2.11
C ILE A 38 12.04 -0.40 1.42
N SER A 39 11.96 -1.73 1.30
CA SER A 39 12.97 -2.55 0.62
C SER A 39 13.09 -2.30 -0.89
N ASP A 40 12.09 -1.69 -1.51
CA ASP A 40 12.02 -1.54 -2.97
C ASP A 40 12.71 -0.26 -3.47
N GLY A 41 13.07 0.66 -2.57
CA GLY A 41 13.62 1.95 -2.91
C GLY A 41 14.80 2.35 -2.04
N ILE A 42 15.33 3.52 -2.31
CA ILE A 42 16.41 4.13 -1.52
C ILE A 42 15.85 5.24 -0.64
N ILE A 43 16.64 5.66 0.34
CA ILE A 43 16.40 6.91 1.05
C ILE A 43 16.28 8.01 -0.02
N TRP A 44 15.28 8.89 0.14
CA TRP A 44 14.87 9.95 -0.80
C TRP A 44 13.92 9.55 -1.92
N ASP A 45 13.59 8.26 -2.11
CA ASP A 45 12.49 7.90 -3.01
C ASP A 45 11.14 8.35 -2.42
N GLU A 46 10.27 8.86 -3.29
CA GLU A 46 8.90 9.23 -2.96
C GLU A 46 7.91 8.33 -3.71
N ALA A 47 6.84 7.94 -3.00
CA ALA A 47 5.67 7.27 -3.55
C ALA A 47 4.49 8.25 -3.50
N ILE A 48 4.00 8.65 -4.67
CA ILE A 48 2.87 9.57 -4.77
C ILE A 48 1.62 8.76 -5.14
N PHE A 49 0.60 8.80 -4.28
CA PHE A 49 -0.75 8.31 -4.60
C PHE A 49 -1.67 9.52 -4.70
N GLU A 50 -1.93 9.94 -5.93
CA GLU A 50 -2.90 10.99 -6.19
C GLU A 50 -4.25 10.35 -6.49
N LEU A 51 -5.29 10.92 -5.87
CA LEU A 51 -6.65 10.66 -6.32
C LEU A 51 -6.70 11.00 -7.81
N GLN A 52 -7.03 10.02 -8.66
CA GLN A 52 -7.23 10.31 -10.07
C GLN A 52 -8.36 11.33 -10.21
N GLN A 53 -7.97 12.46 -10.77
CA GLN A 53 -8.64 13.73 -10.85
C GLN A 53 -10.16 13.64 -11.08
N LEU A 54 -10.94 14.23 -10.16
CA LEU A 54 -12.22 14.92 -10.45
C LEU A 54 -12.02 16.18 -11.33
N LEU A 55 -10.92 16.26 -12.08
CA LEU A 55 -10.47 17.40 -12.88
C LEU A 55 -10.00 16.90 -14.26
N GLN A 56 -10.82 16.10 -14.91
CA GLN A 56 -10.89 16.09 -16.37
C GLN A 56 -12.13 16.95 -16.71
N PRO A 57 -12.04 17.94 -17.60
CA PRO A 57 -13.23 18.67 -18.05
C PRO A 57 -14.25 17.76 -18.73
#